data_AF-A0A6B3HQT6-F1
#
_entry.id   AF-A0A6B3HQT6-F1
#
_cell.length_a   1.000
_cell.length_b   1.000
_cell.length_c   1.000
_cell.angle_alpha   90.00
_cell.angle_beta   90.00
_cell.angle_gamma   90.00
#
_symmetry.space_group_name_H-M   'P 1'
#
loop_
_entity.id
_entity.type
_entity.pdbx_description
1 polymer ?
#
loop_
_entity_poly.entity_id
_entity_poly.type
_entity_poly.pdbx_seq_one_letter_code
_entity_poly.pdbx_strand_id
1 'polypeptide(L)'
;GDAAHTAHFSIGSGTKLAVEDALALAASIEEQPDLSAALAGYEAERRPVVASTQRAAAASLRWFEELAGYVDQPPRRFAFNLLTRSRRVTHDNLRLR
;
A
#
# COMPACT_ATOMS: atom_id res chain seq x y z
N GLY A 1 10.74 -2.17 5.73
CA GLY A 1 10.98 -2.67 4.35
C GLY A 1 10.57 -4.12 4.24
N ASP A 2 10.76 -4.77 3.09
CA ASP A 2 10.20 -6.12 2.83
C ASP A 2 10.58 -7.21 3.85
N ALA A 3 11.73 -7.08 4.52
CA ALA A 3 12.13 -7.96 5.63
C ALA A 3 11.18 -7.94 6.83
N ALA A 4 10.46 -6.84 7.05
CA ALA A 4 9.44 -6.69 8.09
C ALA A 4 8.02 -6.62 7.51
N HIS A 5 7.86 -5.97 6.36
CA HIS A 5 6.58 -5.54 5.80
C HIS A 5 6.55 -5.72 4.28
N THR A 6 6.22 -6.92 3.82
CA THR A 6 6.07 -7.20 2.38
C THR A 6 4.72 -6.70 1.84
N ALA A 7 4.70 -6.17 0.62
CA ALA A 7 3.46 -5.83 -0.10
C ALA A 7 3.52 -6.33 -1.55
N HIS A 8 2.36 -6.71 -2.12
CA HIS A 8 2.30 -7.20 -3.49
C HIS A 8 2.67 -6.09 -4.51
N PHE A 9 3.52 -6.42 -5.49
CA PHE A 9 4.12 -5.47 -6.44
C PHE A 9 3.08 -4.70 -7.29
N SER A 10 1.85 -5.24 -7.43
CA SER A 10 0.78 -4.70 -8.29
C SER A 10 0.37 -3.24 -8.04
N ILE A 11 0.80 -2.66 -6.91
CA ILE A 11 0.53 -1.26 -6.53
C ILE A 11 1.81 -0.40 -6.43
N GLY A 12 2.97 -0.94 -6.79
CA GLY A 12 4.22 -0.17 -6.91
C GLY A 12 4.63 0.60 -5.65
N SER A 13 4.40 0.04 -4.46
CA SER A 13 4.59 0.76 -3.18
C SER A 13 5.77 0.27 -2.33
N GLY A 14 6.52 -0.75 -2.78
CA GLY A 14 7.57 -1.40 -1.98
C GLY A 14 8.67 -0.43 -1.51
N THR A 15 9.29 0.31 -2.43
CA THR A 15 10.37 1.26 -2.08
C THR A 15 9.88 2.36 -1.15
N LYS A 16 8.66 2.89 -1.38
CA LYS A 16 8.07 3.90 -0.50
C LYS A 16 7.89 3.35 0.92
N LEU A 17 7.29 2.18 1.06
CA LEU A 17 7.11 1.53 2.38
C LEU A 17 8.45 1.26 3.05
N ALA A 18 9.47 0.84 2.29
CA ALA A 18 10.79 0.59 2.84
C ALA A 18 11.45 1.85 3.42
N VAL A 19 11.35 2.98 2.72
CA VAL A 19 11.89 4.26 3.19
C VAL A 19 11.12 4.79 4.40
N GLU A 20 9.79 4.72 4.37
CA GLU A 20 8.96 5.16 5.51
C GLU A 20 9.20 4.28 6.76
N ASP A 21 9.35 2.97 6.60
CA ASP A 21 9.71 2.07 7.71
C ASP A 21 11.09 2.39 8.28
N ALA A 22 12.08 2.66 7.43
CA ALA A 22 13.42 3.03 7.89
C ALA A 22 13.40 4.34 8.68
N LEU A 23 12.62 5.33 8.23
CA LEU A 23 12.45 6.60 8.93
C LEU A 23 11.80 6.41 10.31
N ALA A 24 10.69 5.68 10.38
CA ALA A 24 9.98 5.46 11.64
C ALA A 24 10.78 4.61 12.62
N LEU A 25 11.54 3.62 12.14
CA LEU A 25 12.42 2.82 12.98
C LEU A 25 13.55 3.68 13.55
N ALA A 26 14.16 4.53 12.73
CA ALA A 26 15.20 5.47 13.20
C ALA A 26 14.65 6.40 14.29
N ALA A 27 13.49 7.03 14.06
CA ALA A 27 12.84 7.87 15.06
C ALA A 27 12.52 7.10 16.35
N SER A 28 11.96 5.89 16.24
CA SER A 28 11.64 5.07 17.42
C SER A 28 12.87 4.69 18.23
N ILE A 29 14.01 4.44 17.58
CA ILE A 29 15.28 4.15 18.26
C ILE A 29 15.83 5.38 18.99
N GLU A 30 15.66 6.58 18.42
CA GLU A 30 16.10 7.83 19.04
C GLU A 30 15.23 8.25 20.23
N GLU A 31 13.92 7.99 20.17
CA GLU A 31 12.94 8.49 21.13
C GLU A 31 12.71 7.56 22.33
N GLN A 32 12.92 6.25 22.17
CA GLN A 32 12.58 5.26 23.19
C GLN A 32 13.78 4.88 24.07
N PRO A 33 13.55 4.55 25.36
CA PRO A 33 14.63 4.33 26.32
C PRO A 33 15.44 3.04 26.08
N ASP A 34 14.87 2.08 25.34
CA ASP A 34 15.52 0.82 24.99
C ASP A 34 15.00 0.27 23.67
N LEU A 35 15.70 -0.72 23.14
CA LEU A 35 15.40 -1.35 21.85
C LEU A 35 14.02 -2.03 21.83
N SER A 36 13.59 -2.62 22.95
CA SER A 36 12.29 -3.29 23.02
C SER A 36 11.15 -2.28 22.90
N ALA A 37 11.27 -1.16 23.61
CA ALA A 37 10.33 -0.04 23.52
C ALA A 37 10.34 0.59 22.11
N ALA A 38 11.53 0.77 21.52
CA ALA A 38 11.69 1.26 20.14
C ALA A 38 10.96 0.39 19.12
N LEU A 39 11.20 -0.93 19.15
CA LEU A 39 10.56 -1.86 18.22
C LEU A 39 9.04 -1.94 18.41
N ALA A 40 8.55 -1.85 19.64
CA ALA A 40 7.12 -1.81 19.93
C ALA A 40 6.46 -0.53 19.41
N GLY A 41 7.11 0.64 19.58
CA GLY A 41 6.64 1.92 19.06
C GLY A 41 6.61 1.93 17.53
N TYR A 42 7.71 1.54 16.89
CA TYR A 42 7.81 1.36 15.45
C TYR A 42 6.68 0.47 14.91
N GLU A 43 6.47 -0.70 15.52
CA GLU A 43 5.46 -1.65 15.06
C GLU A 43 4.04 -1.08 15.22
N ALA A 44 3.75 -0.41 16.34
CA ALA A 44 2.46 0.21 16.59
C ALA A 44 2.14 1.31 15.55
N GLU A 45 3.14 2.10 15.15
CA GLU A 45 2.99 3.13 14.13
C GLU A 45 2.84 2.55 12.72
N ARG A 46 3.69 1.59 12.35
CA ARG A 46 3.83 1.13 10.96
C ARG A 46 2.81 0.06 10.58
N ARG A 47 2.43 -0.83 11.50
CA ARG A 47 1.51 -1.95 11.21
C ARG A 47 0.18 -1.49 10.56
N PRO A 48 -0.51 -0.43 11.02
CA PRO A 48 -1.76 0.03 10.38
C PRO A 48 -1.56 0.52 8.93
N VAL A 49 -0.49 1.25 8.67
CA VAL A 49 -0.15 1.81 7.34
C VAL A 49 0.18 0.69 6.36
N VAL A 50 0.99 -0.27 6.81
CA VAL A 50 1.38 -1.46 6.04
C VAL A 50 0.16 -2.31 5.74
N ALA A 51 -0.67 -2.62 6.75
CA ALA A 51 -1.88 -3.41 6.57
C ALA A 51 -2.86 -2.76 5.58
N SER A 52 -3.00 -1.44 5.61
CA SER A 52 -3.80 -0.69 4.62
C SER A 52 -3.25 -0.87 3.20
N THR A 53 -1.93 -0.77 3.04
CA THR A 53 -1.26 -0.93 1.75
C THR A 53 -1.36 -2.38 1.24
N GLN A 54 -1.21 -3.37 2.11
CA GLN A 54 -1.41 -4.78 1.78
C GLN A 54 -2.85 -5.08 1.35
N ARG A 55 -3.87 -4.50 2.01
CA ARG A 55 -5.27 -4.63 1.57
C ARG A 55 -5.50 -4.07 0.17
N ALA A 56 -4.92 -2.91 -0.14
CA ALA A 56 -4.98 -2.32 -1.48
C ALA A 56 -4.26 -3.20 -2.52
N ALA A 57 -3.13 -3.79 -2.14
CA ALA A 57 -2.38 -4.71 -2.98
C ALA A 57 -3.19 -5.99 -3.29
N ALA A 58 -3.85 -6.57 -2.28
CA ALA A 58 -4.73 -7.72 -2.45
C ALA A 58 -5.96 -7.40 -3.32
N ALA A 59 -6.54 -6.21 -3.20
CA ALA A 59 -7.63 -5.78 -4.08
C ALA A 59 -7.16 -5.64 -5.54
N SER A 60 -5.98 -5.06 -5.75
CA SER A 60 -5.37 -4.97 -7.08
C SER A 60 -5.03 -6.34 -7.66
N LEU A 61 -4.52 -7.27 -6.85
CA LEU A 61 -4.22 -8.64 -7.27
C LEU A 61 -5.48 -9.34 -7.79
N ARG A 62 -6.55 -9.37 -6.98
CA ARG A 62 -7.82 -10.00 -7.38
C ARG A 62 -8.39 -9.41 -8.65
N TRP A 63 -8.29 -8.09 -8.84
CA TRP A 63 -8.74 -7.46 -10.08
C TRP A 63 -7.98 -8.00 -11.31
N PHE A 64 -6.68 -8.25 -11.20
CA PHE A 64 -5.89 -8.86 -12.29
C PHE A 64 -6.23 -10.34 -12.48
N GLU A 65 -6.52 -11.09 -11.41
CA GLU A 65 -6.98 -12.49 -11.50
C GLU A 65 -8.31 -12.60 -12.25
N GLU A 66 -9.18 -11.58 -12.12
CA GLU A 66 -10.49 -11.51 -12.76
C GLU A 66 -10.48 -10.71 -14.08
N LEU A 67 -9.30 -10.38 -14.64
CA LEU A 67 -9.15 -9.45 -15.77
C LEU A 67 -10.06 -9.78 -16.96
N ALA A 68 -10.28 -11.06 -17.25
CA ALA A 68 -11.15 -11.53 -18.33
C ALA A 68 -12.58 -10.97 -18.26
N GLY A 69 -13.10 -10.65 -17.07
CA GLY A 69 -14.41 -10.01 -16.90
C GLY A 69 -14.45 -8.52 -17.27
N TYR A 70 -13.29 -7.90 -17.52
CA TYR A 70 -13.17 -6.46 -17.76
C TYR A 70 -12.71 -6.11 -19.18
N VAL A 71 -12.05 -7.02 -19.90
CA VAL A 71 -11.38 -6.72 -21.18
C VAL A 71 -12.33 -6.25 -22.29
N ASP A 72 -13.59 -6.69 -22.28
CA ASP A 72 -14.58 -6.33 -23.30
C ASP A 72 -15.34 -5.03 -22.99
N GLN A 73 -14.98 -4.33 -21.90
CA GLN A 73 -15.63 -3.09 -21.53
C GLN A 73 -15.25 -1.94 -22.48
N PRO A 74 -16.13 -0.93 -22.64
CA PRO A 74 -15.77 0.29 -23.36
C PRO A 74 -14.48 0.91 -22.79
N PRO A 75 -13.55 1.44 -23.62
CA PRO A 75 -12.21 1.82 -23.19
C PRO A 75 -12.17 2.76 -21.97
N ARG A 76 -13.09 3.73 -21.89
CA ARG A 76 -13.19 4.65 -20.76
C ARG A 76 -13.57 3.94 -19.45
N ARG A 77 -14.46 2.96 -19.52
CA ARG A 77 -14.90 2.17 -18.36
C ARG A 77 -13.79 1.23 -17.90
N PHE A 78 -13.11 0.57 -18.85
CA PHE A 78 -11.94 -0.24 -18.55
C PHE A 78 -10.83 0.59 -17.86
N ALA A 79 -10.49 1.76 -18.43
CA ALA A 79 -9.49 2.64 -17.85
C ALA A 79 -9.86 3.10 -16.43
N PHE A 80 -11.14 3.48 -16.20
CA PHE A 80 -11.61 3.83 -14.87
C PHE A 80 -11.47 2.68 -13.87
N ASN A 81 -11.90 1.47 -14.24
CA ASN A 81 -11.77 0.28 -13.40
C ASN A 81 -10.30 -0.03 -13.09
N LEU A 82 -9.42 0.05 -14.09
CA LEU A 82 -7.98 -0.17 -13.93
C LEU A 82 -7.37 0.85 -12.95
N LEU A 83 -7.72 2.13 -13.07
CA LEU A 83 -7.19 3.20 -12.22
C LEU A 83 -7.68 3.09 -10.76
N THR A 84 -8.90 2.60 -10.55
CA THR A 84 -9.54 2.52 -9.23
C THR A 84 -9.41 1.15 -8.55
N ARG A 85 -8.82 0.15 -9.21
CA ARG A 85 -8.72 -1.26 -8.73
C ARG A 85 -8.18 -1.43 -7.31
N SER A 86 -7.24 -0.59 -6.90
CA SER A 86 -6.61 -0.65 -5.57
C SER A 86 -7.42 0.08 -4.50
N ARG A 87 -8.51 0.75 -4.87
CA ARG A 87 -9.36 1.62 -4.04
C ARG A 87 -8.62 2.81 -3.41
N ARG A 88 -7.37 3.07 -3.82
CA ARG A 88 -6.57 4.22 -3.38
C ARG A 88 -6.80 5.46 -4.23
N VAL A 89 -7.22 5.27 -5.48
CA VAL A 89 -7.69 6.32 -6.37
C VAL A 89 -9.19 6.23 -6.40
N THR A 90 -9.86 7.29 -5.94
CA THR A 90 -11.32 7.40 -5.96
C THR A 90 -11.80 8.19 -7.17
N HIS A 91 -13.10 8.14 -7.43
CA HIS A 91 -13.73 8.98 -8.45
C HIS A 91 -13.44 10.47 -8.22
N ASP A 92 -13.44 10.92 -6.97
CA ASP A 92 -13.15 12.30 -6.60
C ASP A 92 -11.68 12.65 -6.85
N ASN A 93 -10.74 11.72 -6.60
CA ASN A 93 -9.34 11.93 -6.96
C ASN A 93 -9.13 12.08 -8.48
N LEU A 94 -9.97 11.43 -9.29
CA LEU A 94 -9.89 11.49 -10.76
C LEU A 94 -10.52 12.77 -11.33
N ARG A 95 -11.53 13.35 -10.68
CA ARG A 95 -12.13 14.63 -11.11
C ARG A 95 -11.17 15.83 -10.98
N LEU A 96 -10.15 15.72 -10.14
CA LEU A 96 -9.18 16.79 -9.86
C LEU A 96 -7.98 16.81 -10.83
N ARG A 97 -7.96 15.94 -11.84
CA ARG A 97 -6.85 15.77 -12.80
C ARG A 97 -7.37 15.85 -14.24
#